data_AF-A0A8T3DEN9-F1
#
_entry.id   AF-A0A8T3DEN9-F1
#
_cell.length_a   1.000
_cell.length_b   1.000
_cell.length_c   1.000
_cell.angle_alpha   90.00
_cell.angle_beta   90.00
_cell.angle_gamma   90.00
#
_symmetry.space_group_name_H-M   'P 1'
#
loop_
_entity.id
_entity.type
_entity.pdbx_description
1 polymer ?
#
loop_
_entity_poly.entity_id
_entity_poly.type
_entity_poly.pdbx_seq_one_letter_code
_entity_poly.pdbx_strand_id
1 'polypeptide(L)'
;MSLVLHELLLCCRGLENDKATERKKEMEKFRRLIRSPETVEELDRISGNRASKSSKQLTWDAVFRFLQRYLQKETELLQSGKANVSATTQANRHKKMQEISSLVKYFIRCANKRGPRLKCSELLSHIVDVIGSSFSCSAYGEDYSSILLKDILSVRKYWCEITQQQWHKLLDLYCGLFNGSSRAINRVLLSRIIHTVVQGCCLQTEGLTHTLFSFFSKALNNARKERQLAVLEHLVSALNVFLRASAMNRRVRVCRLGEELFSSMLYVWAQMRPSPTLKEEIVEFFNLQLRVHHPKGAKTQETGAHAEDWAKWQSLLYNLYDALVSEISQISSRGKYVTGSRHIAVKENLIELTADICHQLFGKETQVLEVTHTYLKGAGRDSPQGTPSKRRRIELGWDIVRDHLQPSHSDFDIIPWLQITSVLVHPSTH
;
A
#
# COMPACT_ATOMS: atom_id res chain seq x y z
N MET A 1 -46.52 -2.12 3.35
CA MET A 1 -45.23 -2.70 3.76
C MET A 1 -45.49 -4.18 3.98
N SER A 2 -44.67 -5.08 3.43
CA SER A 2 -44.86 -6.53 3.63
C SER A 2 -44.75 -6.90 5.11
N LEU A 3 -45.34 -8.03 5.52
CA LEU A 3 -45.28 -8.53 6.89
C LEU A 3 -43.83 -8.72 7.36
N VAL A 4 -42.97 -9.31 6.51
CA VAL A 4 -41.55 -9.54 6.83
C VAL A 4 -40.76 -8.25 7.07
N LEU A 5 -41.03 -7.19 6.30
CA LEU A 5 -40.38 -5.90 6.53
C LEU A 5 -40.95 -5.14 7.71
N HIS A 6 -42.24 -5.32 8.00
CA HIS A 6 -42.83 -4.76 9.20
C HIS A 6 -42.21 -5.40 10.45
N GLU A 7 -42.04 -6.73 10.44
CA GLU A 7 -41.36 -7.45 11.52
C GLU A 7 -39.91 -7.00 11.67
N LEU A 8 -39.17 -6.85 10.57
CA LEU A 8 -37.80 -6.33 10.60
C LEU A 8 -37.75 -4.90 11.12
N LEU A 9 -38.69 -4.04 10.74
CA LEU A 9 -38.76 -2.65 11.23
C LEU A 9 -38.98 -2.60 12.75
N LEU A 10 -39.91 -3.42 13.27
CA LEU A 10 -40.14 -3.51 14.72
C LEU A 10 -38.88 -3.99 15.44
N CYS A 11 -38.22 -5.01 14.90
CA CYS A 11 -36.96 -5.52 15.43
C CYS A 11 -35.85 -4.45 15.42
N CYS A 12 -35.72 -3.69 14.32
CA CYS A 12 -34.75 -2.59 14.19
C CYS A 12 -34.97 -1.51 15.25
N ARG A 13 -36.22 -1.13 15.54
CA ARG A 13 -36.54 -0.19 16.63
C ARG A 13 -36.15 -0.77 18.00
N GLY A 14 -36.30 -2.08 18.17
CA GLY A 14 -35.88 -2.80 19.36
C GLY A 14 -34.36 -2.80 19.61
N LEU A 15 -33.54 -2.65 18.56
CA LEU A 15 -32.08 -2.52 18.69
C LEU A 15 -31.67 -1.24 19.46
N GLU A 16 -32.53 -0.24 19.54
CA GLU A 16 -32.27 1.00 20.27
C GLU A 16 -32.79 0.98 21.71
N ASN A 17 -33.34 -0.15 22.18
CA ASN A 17 -33.94 -0.25 23.52
C ASN A 17 -32.92 0.08 24.64
N ASP A 18 -33.34 0.73 25.73
CA ASP A 18 -32.45 1.01 26.86
C ASP A 18 -32.09 -0.25 27.66
N LYS A 19 -33.00 -1.22 27.72
CA LYS A 19 -32.79 -2.50 28.41
C LYS A 19 -31.85 -3.40 27.62
N ALA A 20 -30.70 -3.72 28.20
CA ALA A 20 -29.67 -4.54 27.56
C ALA A 20 -30.14 -5.96 27.20
N THR A 21 -30.99 -6.57 28.03
CA THR A 21 -31.57 -7.91 27.77
C THR A 21 -32.51 -7.89 26.57
N GLU A 22 -33.37 -6.88 26.46
CA GLU A 22 -34.26 -6.71 25.32
C GLU A 22 -33.47 -6.42 24.04
N ARG A 23 -32.47 -5.53 24.07
CA ARG A 23 -31.60 -5.32 22.90
C ARG A 23 -30.92 -6.59 22.45
N LYS A 24 -30.41 -7.41 23.38
CA LYS A 24 -29.77 -8.69 23.05
C LYS A 24 -30.74 -9.64 22.37
N LYS A 25 -31.98 -9.73 22.88
CA LYS A 25 -33.05 -10.55 22.27
C LYS A 25 -33.40 -10.08 20.86
N GLU A 26 -33.56 -8.76 20.69
CA GLU A 26 -33.84 -8.16 19.38
C GLU A 26 -32.65 -8.31 18.42
N MET A 27 -31.42 -8.29 18.93
CA MET A 27 -30.23 -8.58 18.11
C MET A 27 -30.24 -10.01 17.57
N GLU A 28 -30.55 -11.01 18.39
CA GLU A 28 -30.65 -12.39 17.88
C GLU A 28 -31.82 -12.56 16.91
N LYS A 29 -32.95 -11.87 17.15
CA LYS A 29 -34.06 -11.83 16.20
C LYS A 29 -33.64 -11.19 14.87
N PHE A 30 -32.97 -10.04 14.92
CA PHE A 30 -32.47 -9.32 13.75
C PHE A 30 -31.55 -10.20 12.90
N ARG A 31 -30.59 -10.91 13.52
CA ARG A 31 -29.70 -11.85 12.83
C ARG A 31 -30.45 -12.92 12.03
N ARG A 32 -31.56 -13.42 12.57
CA ARG A 32 -32.41 -14.41 11.86
C ARG A 32 -33.15 -13.77 10.70
N LEU A 33 -33.72 -12.58 10.89
CA LEU A 33 -34.49 -11.89 9.85
C LEU A 33 -33.61 -11.48 8.65
N ILE A 34 -32.41 -10.95 8.88
CA ILE A 34 -31.51 -10.56 7.76
C ILE A 34 -30.89 -11.77 7.03
N ARG A 35 -31.13 -12.99 7.50
CA ARG A 35 -30.77 -14.27 6.85
C ARG A 35 -31.95 -14.87 6.08
N SER A 36 -33.18 -14.46 6.34
CA SER A 36 -34.37 -14.97 5.64
C SER A 36 -34.33 -14.52 4.17
N PRO A 37 -34.44 -15.46 3.20
CA PRO A 37 -34.50 -15.13 1.79
C PRO A 37 -35.62 -14.14 1.47
N GLU A 38 -36.80 -14.32 2.06
CA GLU A 38 -37.98 -13.47 1.84
C GLU A 38 -37.74 -12.03 2.27
N THR A 39 -37.09 -11.86 3.43
CA THR A 39 -36.73 -10.52 3.94
C THR A 39 -35.71 -9.84 3.03
N VAL A 40 -34.70 -10.59 2.58
CA VAL A 40 -33.63 -10.10 1.72
C VAL A 40 -34.16 -9.70 0.33
N GLU A 41 -34.99 -10.53 -0.29
CA GLU A 41 -35.59 -10.26 -1.59
C GLU A 41 -36.46 -9.00 -1.57
N GLU A 42 -37.26 -8.83 -0.51
CA GLU A 42 -38.11 -7.66 -0.38
C GLU A 42 -37.30 -6.37 -0.10
N LEU A 43 -36.23 -6.45 0.70
CA LEU A 43 -35.30 -5.32 0.87
C LEU A 43 -34.60 -4.95 -0.44
N ASP A 44 -34.20 -5.94 -1.25
CA ASP A 44 -33.58 -5.72 -2.56
C ASP A 44 -34.54 -5.06 -3.55
N ARG A 45 -35.80 -5.54 -3.58
CA ARG A 45 -36.87 -5.00 -4.43
C ARG A 45 -37.14 -3.53 -4.12
N ILE A 46 -37.29 -3.19 -2.84
CA ILE A 46 -37.59 -1.82 -2.42
C ILE A 46 -36.38 -0.91 -2.60
N SER A 47 -35.19 -1.35 -2.21
CA SER A 47 -33.97 -0.54 -2.30
C SER A 47 -33.52 -0.33 -3.76
N GLY A 48 -33.93 -1.18 -4.69
CA GLY A 48 -33.67 -1.04 -6.12
C GLY A 48 -34.60 -0.08 -6.86
N ASN A 49 -35.78 0.21 -6.32
CA ASN A 49 -36.79 1.00 -7.03
C ASN A 49 -36.64 2.50 -6.74
N ARG A 50 -36.35 3.31 -7.75
CA ARG A 50 -36.22 4.78 -7.57
C ARG A 50 -37.51 5.44 -7.09
N ALA A 51 -38.68 4.85 -7.39
CA ALA A 51 -39.99 5.33 -6.94
C ALA A 51 -40.26 5.05 -5.44
N SER A 52 -39.48 4.18 -4.78
CA SER A 52 -39.66 3.88 -3.35
C SER A 52 -39.12 4.98 -2.43
N LYS A 53 -38.32 5.93 -2.95
CA LYS A 53 -37.73 7.03 -2.19
C LYS A 53 -38.78 7.98 -1.57
N SER A 54 -40.00 8.02 -2.11
CA SER A 54 -41.13 8.78 -1.55
C SER A 54 -42.02 7.94 -0.62
N SER A 55 -41.83 6.62 -0.59
CA SER A 55 -42.60 5.70 0.24
C SER A 55 -41.94 5.52 1.60
N LYS A 56 -42.72 5.47 2.69
CA LYS A 56 -42.24 5.19 4.07
C LYS A 56 -41.75 3.72 4.25
N GLN A 57 -41.22 3.10 3.20
CA GLN A 57 -40.80 1.71 3.18
C GLN A 57 -39.38 1.54 3.75
N LEU A 58 -39.13 0.37 4.35
CA LEU A 58 -37.84 0.04 4.94
C LEU A 58 -36.84 -0.36 3.84
N THR A 59 -35.71 0.33 3.75
CA THR A 59 -34.63 0.06 2.79
C THR A 59 -33.39 -0.50 3.48
N TRP A 60 -32.44 -1.02 2.71
CA TRP A 60 -31.12 -1.42 3.22
C TRP A 60 -30.41 -0.27 3.96
N ASP A 61 -30.42 0.96 3.43
CA ASP A 61 -29.82 2.12 4.10
C ASP A 61 -30.53 2.43 5.44
N ALA A 62 -31.86 2.31 5.49
CA ALA A 62 -32.61 2.54 6.72
C ALA A 62 -32.25 1.51 7.79
N VAL A 63 -32.16 0.23 7.42
CA VAL A 63 -31.71 -0.83 8.32
C VAL A 63 -30.27 -0.58 8.78
N PHE A 64 -29.39 -0.14 7.88
CA PHE A 64 -28.01 0.20 8.23
C PHE A 64 -27.96 1.29 9.31
N ARG A 65 -28.77 2.35 9.20
CA ARG A 65 -28.85 3.41 10.23
C ARG A 65 -29.30 2.91 11.61
N PHE A 66 -30.20 1.94 11.68
CA PHE A 66 -30.53 1.29 12.96
C PHE A 66 -29.33 0.50 13.51
N LEU A 67 -28.61 -0.22 12.64
CA LEU A 67 -27.42 -0.98 13.03
C LEU A 67 -26.27 -0.07 13.50
N GLN A 68 -26.09 1.10 12.88
CA GLN A 68 -25.11 2.11 13.32
C GLN A 68 -25.43 2.62 14.73
N ARG A 69 -26.71 2.94 15.00
CA ARG A 69 -27.17 3.38 16.33
C ARG A 69 -27.04 2.29 17.39
N TYR A 70 -27.33 1.04 17.04
CA TYR A 70 -27.08 -0.11 17.90
C TYR A 70 -25.59 -0.20 18.28
N LEU A 71 -24.69 -0.14 17.30
CA LEU A 71 -23.26 -0.19 17.55
C LEU A 71 -22.79 0.96 18.43
N GLN A 72 -23.25 2.18 18.16
CA GLN A 72 -22.91 3.34 18.97
C GLN A 72 -23.31 3.11 20.43
N LYS A 73 -24.56 2.71 20.68
CA LYS A 73 -25.08 2.46 22.02
C LYS A 73 -24.33 1.34 22.75
N GLU A 74 -24.03 0.24 22.06
CA GLU A 74 -23.24 -0.84 22.65
C GLU A 74 -21.79 -0.43 22.94
N THR A 75 -21.22 0.43 22.11
CA THR A 75 -19.86 0.96 22.28
C THR A 75 -19.79 1.91 23.46
N GLU A 76 -20.75 2.82 23.63
CA GLU A 76 -20.87 3.72 24.79
C GLU A 76 -20.98 2.94 26.11
N LEU A 77 -21.73 1.83 26.12
CA LEU A 77 -21.83 0.95 27.29
C LEU A 77 -20.53 0.19 27.57
N LEU A 78 -19.80 -0.22 26.53
CA LEU A 78 -18.50 -0.85 26.69
C LEU A 78 -17.45 0.13 27.21
N GLN A 79 -17.48 1.38 26.73
CA GLN A 79 -16.55 2.45 27.09
C GLN A 79 -16.77 2.97 28.52
N SER A 80 -18.03 3.09 28.95
CA SER A 80 -18.38 3.49 30.33
C SER A 80 -18.19 2.39 31.37
N GLY A 81 -17.96 1.15 30.95
CA GLY A 81 -17.71 0.02 31.83
C GLY A 81 -16.41 0.16 32.63
N LYS A 82 -16.39 -0.32 33.88
CA LYS A 82 -15.18 -0.33 34.74
C LYS A 82 -13.97 -0.95 34.02
N ALA A 83 -12.81 -0.28 34.04
CA ALA A 83 -11.60 -0.76 33.37
C ALA A 83 -10.99 -1.99 34.06
N ASN A 84 -10.93 -1.99 35.39
CA ASN A 84 -10.36 -3.08 36.19
C ASN A 84 -11.45 -4.11 36.53
N VAL A 85 -11.54 -5.15 35.71
CA VAL A 85 -12.50 -6.26 35.87
C VAL A 85 -11.79 -7.61 35.79
N SER A 86 -12.47 -8.68 36.19
CA SER A 86 -11.92 -10.03 36.06
C SER A 86 -11.60 -10.38 34.59
N ALA A 87 -10.63 -11.27 34.39
CA ALA A 87 -10.24 -11.75 33.06
C ALA A 87 -11.45 -12.29 32.26
N THR A 88 -12.36 -13.01 32.92
CA THR A 88 -13.60 -13.51 32.31
C THR A 88 -14.51 -12.37 31.82
N THR A 89 -14.63 -11.29 32.59
CA THR A 89 -15.42 -10.12 32.19
C THR A 89 -14.79 -9.41 31.00
N GLN A 90 -13.46 -9.29 30.98
CA GLN A 90 -12.72 -8.71 29.85
C GLN A 90 -12.88 -9.57 28.58
N ALA A 91 -12.77 -10.90 28.70
CA ALA A 91 -12.99 -11.82 27.60
C ALA A 91 -14.41 -11.71 27.02
N ASN A 92 -15.43 -11.60 27.89
CA ASN A 92 -16.81 -11.40 27.46
C ASN A 92 -17.02 -10.06 26.73
N ARG A 93 -16.34 -8.99 27.15
CA ARG A 93 -16.36 -7.70 26.44
C ARG A 93 -15.72 -7.80 25.06
N HIS A 94 -14.55 -8.44 24.95
CA HIS A 94 -13.91 -8.66 23.65
C HIS A 94 -14.76 -9.52 22.71
N LYS A 95 -15.37 -10.59 23.22
CA LYS A 95 -16.32 -11.41 22.44
C LYS A 95 -17.48 -10.57 21.91
N LYS A 96 -18.05 -9.72 22.76
CA LYS A 96 -19.14 -8.81 22.37
C LYS A 96 -18.70 -7.82 21.29
N MET A 97 -17.49 -7.26 21.40
CA MET A 97 -16.93 -6.37 20.36
C MET A 97 -16.82 -7.09 19.01
N GLN A 98 -16.30 -8.32 18.99
CA GLN A 98 -16.18 -9.16 17.79
C GLN A 98 -17.54 -9.54 17.20
N GLU A 99 -18.53 -9.82 18.04
CA GLU A 99 -19.89 -10.13 17.61
C GLU A 99 -20.57 -8.92 16.92
N ILE A 100 -20.32 -7.71 17.41
CA ILE A 100 -20.83 -6.47 16.83
C ILE A 100 -20.17 -6.20 15.46
N SER A 101 -18.84 -6.28 15.38
CA SER A 101 -18.12 -6.04 14.12
C SER A 101 -18.46 -7.10 13.06
N SER A 102 -18.55 -8.37 13.45
CA SER A 102 -18.92 -9.49 12.58
C SER A 102 -20.33 -9.33 12.01
N LEU A 103 -21.26 -8.81 12.81
CA LEU A 103 -22.61 -8.52 12.38
C LEU A 103 -22.64 -7.40 11.34
N VAL A 104 -21.93 -6.28 11.56
CA VAL A 104 -21.86 -5.18 10.60
C VAL A 104 -21.28 -5.65 9.28
N LYS A 105 -20.19 -6.41 9.34
CA LYS A 105 -19.56 -7.05 8.17
C LYS A 105 -20.54 -7.96 7.43
N TYR A 106 -21.25 -8.82 8.15
CA TYR A 106 -22.24 -9.72 7.58
C TYR A 106 -23.37 -8.94 6.90
N PHE A 107 -23.89 -7.90 7.55
CA PHE A 107 -24.94 -7.05 7.01
C PHE A 107 -24.52 -6.37 5.70
N ILE A 108 -23.34 -5.73 5.67
CA ILE A 108 -22.82 -5.06 4.47
C ILE A 108 -22.68 -6.05 3.31
N ARG A 109 -22.13 -7.23 3.57
CA ARG A 109 -22.01 -8.30 2.57
C ARG A 109 -23.35 -8.81 2.09
N CYS A 110 -24.31 -8.99 3.01
CA CYS A 110 -25.65 -9.44 2.68
C CYS A 110 -26.33 -8.41 1.75
N ALA A 111 -26.30 -7.12 2.12
CA ALA A 111 -26.88 -6.04 1.32
C ALA A 111 -26.23 -5.94 -0.08
N ASN A 112 -24.91 -6.14 -0.18
CA ASN A 112 -24.17 -5.97 -1.43
C ASN A 112 -24.03 -7.25 -2.27
N LYS A 113 -24.54 -8.40 -1.80
CA LYS A 113 -24.35 -9.71 -2.46
C LYS A 113 -24.84 -9.73 -3.91
N ARG A 114 -25.91 -8.99 -4.20
CA ARG A 114 -26.54 -8.89 -5.55
C ARG A 114 -26.28 -7.53 -6.20
N GLY A 115 -25.10 -6.97 -5.91
CA GLY A 115 -24.68 -5.65 -6.35
C GLY A 115 -24.80 -4.60 -5.24
N PRO A 116 -24.12 -3.45 -5.38
CA PRO A 116 -24.01 -2.50 -4.26
C PRO A 116 -25.32 -1.75 -4.03
N ARG A 117 -25.92 -1.95 -2.84
CA ARG A 117 -27.25 -1.43 -2.46
C ARG A 117 -27.21 -0.36 -1.38
N LEU A 118 -26.12 -0.27 -0.63
CA LEU A 118 -25.91 0.76 0.37
C LEU A 118 -25.32 2.00 -0.28
N LYS A 119 -25.64 3.18 0.24
CA LYS A 119 -25.00 4.42 -0.22
C LYS A 119 -23.53 4.44 0.19
N CYS A 120 -22.64 4.68 -0.77
CA CYS A 120 -21.21 4.78 -0.51
C CYS A 120 -20.89 5.86 0.55
N SER A 121 -21.56 7.01 0.49
CA SER A 121 -21.33 8.10 1.42
C SER A 121 -21.68 7.77 2.87
N GLU A 122 -22.77 7.04 3.10
CA GLU A 122 -23.18 6.59 4.45
C GLU A 122 -22.20 5.52 4.97
N LEU A 123 -21.75 4.60 4.12
CA LEU A 123 -20.73 3.60 4.46
C LEU A 123 -19.39 4.23 4.85
N LEU A 124 -18.89 5.17 4.05
CA LEU A 124 -17.61 5.81 4.32
C LEU A 124 -17.64 6.71 5.55
N SER A 125 -18.72 7.48 5.75
CA SER A 125 -18.88 8.27 6.97
C SER A 125 -18.81 7.38 8.20
N HIS A 126 -19.57 6.27 8.20
CA HIS A 126 -19.57 5.32 9.31
C HIS A 126 -18.18 4.78 9.65
N ILE A 127 -17.43 4.39 8.62
CA ILE A 127 -16.08 3.87 8.81
C ILE A 127 -15.16 4.94 9.38
N VAL A 128 -15.19 6.15 8.81
CA VAL A 128 -14.37 7.26 9.32
C VAL A 128 -14.72 7.59 10.77
N ASP A 129 -16.01 7.60 11.13
CA ASP A 129 -16.46 7.90 12.49
C ASP A 129 -16.01 6.83 13.49
N VAL A 130 -16.14 5.54 13.13
CA VAL A 130 -15.70 4.41 13.98
C VAL A 130 -14.18 4.40 14.13
N ILE A 131 -13.43 4.63 13.06
CA ILE A 131 -11.96 4.60 13.09
C ILE A 131 -11.36 5.87 13.70
N GLY A 132 -12.05 7.01 13.61
CA GLY A 132 -11.61 8.30 14.17
C GLY A 132 -11.64 8.37 15.69
N SER A 133 -12.49 7.58 16.35
CA SER A 133 -12.53 7.48 17.82
C SER A 133 -11.46 6.53 18.34
N SER A 134 -10.63 6.97 19.29
CA SER A 134 -9.56 6.15 19.88
C SER A 134 -10.06 4.82 20.47
N PHE A 135 -11.17 4.87 21.24
CA PHE A 135 -11.76 3.66 21.82
C PHE A 135 -12.35 2.74 20.75
N SER A 136 -13.15 3.28 19.84
CA SER A 136 -13.79 2.50 18.78
C SER A 136 -12.78 1.91 17.81
N CYS A 137 -11.71 2.64 17.48
CA CYS A 137 -10.59 2.14 16.67
C CYS A 137 -9.86 1.01 17.39
N SER A 138 -9.60 1.14 18.69
CA SER A 138 -9.03 0.05 19.49
C SER A 138 -9.93 -1.18 19.55
N ALA A 139 -11.26 -1.01 19.55
CA ALA A 139 -12.23 -2.11 19.65
C ALA A 139 -12.50 -2.80 18.30
N TYR A 140 -12.56 -2.02 17.21
CA TYR A 140 -13.13 -2.46 15.93
C TYR A 140 -12.22 -2.17 14.72
N GLY A 141 -11.08 -1.53 14.93
CA GLY A 141 -10.26 -0.94 13.87
C GLY A 141 -9.82 -1.94 12.81
N GLU A 142 -9.38 -3.12 13.24
CA GLU A 142 -8.97 -4.21 12.33
C GLU A 142 -10.13 -4.66 11.44
N ASP A 143 -11.30 -4.93 12.03
CA ASP A 143 -12.47 -5.42 11.31
C ASP A 143 -13.01 -4.36 10.34
N TYR A 144 -13.13 -3.12 10.79
CA TYR A 144 -13.62 -2.01 9.96
C TYR A 144 -12.67 -1.67 8.81
N SER A 145 -11.37 -1.73 9.05
CA SER A 145 -10.36 -1.59 8.01
C SER A 145 -10.42 -2.74 7.00
N SER A 146 -10.70 -3.95 7.47
CA SER A 146 -10.92 -5.12 6.61
C SER A 146 -12.17 -4.97 5.74
N ILE A 147 -13.27 -4.46 6.31
CA ILE A 147 -14.51 -4.13 5.59
C ILE A 147 -14.24 -3.07 4.53
N LEU A 148 -13.57 -1.97 4.89
CA LEU A 148 -13.21 -0.91 3.96
C LEU A 148 -12.47 -1.48 2.76
N LEU A 149 -11.40 -2.24 2.99
CA LEU A 149 -10.57 -2.75 1.92
C LEU A 149 -11.30 -3.79 1.04
N LYS A 150 -11.98 -4.76 1.66
CA LYS A 150 -12.47 -5.95 0.98
C LYS A 150 -13.88 -5.85 0.46
N ASP A 151 -14.72 -5.02 1.08
CA ASP A 151 -16.16 -4.96 0.83
C ASP A 151 -16.61 -3.60 0.27
N ILE A 152 -15.73 -2.58 0.30
CA ILE A 152 -16.02 -1.23 -0.22
C ILE A 152 -15.03 -0.81 -1.30
N LEU A 153 -13.74 -0.70 -0.99
CA LEU A 153 -12.71 -0.30 -1.94
C LEU A 153 -12.39 -1.37 -3.00
N SER A 154 -12.90 -2.60 -2.87
CA SER A 154 -12.85 -3.61 -3.92
C SER A 154 -13.98 -3.45 -4.95
N VAL A 155 -14.97 -2.60 -4.68
CA VAL A 155 -16.20 -2.48 -5.46
C VAL A 155 -16.12 -1.26 -6.38
N ARG A 156 -16.04 -1.51 -7.70
CA ARG A 156 -15.91 -0.47 -8.73
C ARG A 156 -17.01 0.59 -8.70
N LYS A 157 -18.26 0.21 -8.43
CA LYS A 157 -19.37 1.18 -8.33
C LYS A 157 -19.12 2.18 -7.19
N TYR A 158 -18.67 1.71 -6.04
CA TYR A 158 -18.35 2.61 -4.93
C TYR A 158 -17.19 3.52 -5.29
N TRP A 159 -16.14 3.01 -5.94
CA TRP A 159 -15.07 3.88 -6.46
C TRP A 159 -15.58 5.06 -7.29
N CYS A 160 -16.59 4.87 -8.14
CA CYS A 160 -17.16 5.96 -8.94
C CYS A 160 -18.03 6.94 -8.11
N GLU A 161 -18.47 6.56 -6.92
CA GLU A 161 -19.30 7.37 -6.02
C GLU A 161 -18.50 8.12 -4.94
N ILE A 162 -17.23 7.75 -4.70
CA ILE A 162 -16.38 8.40 -3.70
C ILE A 162 -15.96 9.78 -4.23
N THR A 163 -16.32 10.81 -3.48
CA THR A 163 -15.95 12.19 -3.77
C THR A 163 -14.48 12.47 -3.44
N GLN A 164 -13.91 13.50 -4.06
CA GLN A 164 -12.55 13.98 -3.75
C GLN A 164 -12.35 14.23 -2.24
N GLN A 165 -13.32 14.84 -1.56
CA GLN A 165 -13.23 15.10 -0.12
C GLN A 165 -13.19 13.79 0.70
N GLN A 166 -13.94 12.77 0.29
CA GLN A 166 -13.93 11.47 0.97
C GLN A 166 -12.61 10.74 0.76
N TRP A 167 -12.05 10.77 -0.44
CA TRP A 167 -10.71 10.25 -0.71
C TRP A 167 -9.65 10.91 0.19
N HIS A 168 -9.67 12.25 0.29
CA HIS A 168 -8.73 12.98 1.16
C HIS A 168 -8.92 12.62 2.65
N LYS A 169 -10.17 12.53 3.13
CA LYS A 169 -10.45 12.11 4.52
C LYS A 169 -9.92 10.71 4.82
N LEU A 170 -10.12 9.76 3.91
CA LEU A 170 -9.58 8.40 4.06
C LEU A 170 -8.05 8.42 4.07
N LEU A 171 -7.44 9.23 3.21
CA LEU A 171 -5.99 9.35 3.14
C LEU A 171 -5.41 9.89 4.45
N ASP A 172 -5.91 11.03 4.92
CA ASP A 172 -5.44 11.66 6.16
C ASP A 172 -5.60 10.72 7.36
N LEU A 173 -6.75 10.05 7.45
CA LEU A 173 -7.05 9.09 8.52
C LEU A 173 -6.05 7.92 8.54
N TYR A 174 -5.85 7.25 7.41
CA TYR A 174 -5.00 6.05 7.35
C TYR A 174 -3.50 6.37 7.37
N CYS A 175 -3.07 7.49 6.77
CA CYS A 175 -1.70 7.99 6.94
C CYS A 175 -1.43 8.40 8.41
N GLY A 176 -2.40 9.01 9.08
CA GLY A 176 -2.35 9.34 10.50
C GLY A 176 -2.19 8.10 11.38
N LEU A 177 -3.02 7.08 11.14
CA LEU A 177 -2.95 5.80 11.86
C LEU A 177 -1.61 5.08 11.65
N PHE A 178 -1.08 5.10 10.42
CA PHE A 178 0.20 4.47 10.12
C PHE A 178 1.39 5.14 10.82
N ASN A 179 1.34 6.47 10.93
CA ASN A 179 2.35 7.29 11.60
C ASN A 179 2.17 7.34 13.13
N GLY A 180 1.00 6.98 13.63
CA GLY A 180 0.69 6.94 15.05
C GLY A 180 1.39 5.78 15.78
N SER A 181 1.39 5.85 17.11
CA SER A 181 1.90 4.78 17.99
C SER A 181 0.88 3.66 18.24
N SER A 182 -0.38 3.85 17.83
CA SER A 182 -1.44 2.87 18.01
C SER A 182 -1.13 1.58 17.25
N ARG A 183 -1.40 0.44 17.90
CA ARG A 183 -1.30 -0.90 17.31
C ARG A 183 -2.69 -1.53 17.11
N ALA A 184 -3.74 -0.72 17.10
CA ALA A 184 -5.11 -1.17 16.96
C ALA A 184 -5.38 -1.90 15.63
N ILE A 185 -4.60 -1.57 14.58
CA ILE A 185 -4.74 -2.14 13.24
C ILE A 185 -3.39 -2.69 12.81
N ASN A 186 -3.41 -3.87 12.19
CA ASN A 186 -2.26 -4.53 11.60
C ASN A 186 -1.61 -3.62 10.54
N ARG A 187 -0.28 -3.46 10.62
CA ARG A 187 0.49 -2.57 9.72
C ARG A 187 0.44 -3.00 8.25
N VAL A 188 0.35 -4.31 7.98
CA VAL A 188 0.17 -4.82 6.61
C VAL A 188 -1.22 -4.42 6.10
N LEU A 189 -2.28 -4.53 6.92
CA LEU A 189 -3.61 -4.07 6.51
C LEU A 189 -3.64 -2.55 6.26
N LEU A 190 -3.03 -1.76 7.15
CA LEU A 190 -2.92 -0.30 6.97
C LEU A 190 -2.21 0.05 5.66
N SER A 191 -1.05 -0.56 5.38
CA SER A 191 -0.29 -0.27 4.15
C SER A 191 -1.04 -0.68 2.88
N ARG A 192 -1.83 -1.76 2.90
CA ARG A 192 -2.73 -2.13 1.79
C ARG A 192 -3.82 -1.09 1.54
N ILE A 193 -4.41 -0.56 2.61
CA ILE A 193 -5.43 0.48 2.50
C ILE A 193 -4.81 1.76 1.98
N ILE A 194 -3.64 2.17 2.51
CA ILE A 194 -2.91 3.34 2.03
C ILE A 194 -2.60 3.21 0.54
N HIS A 195 -2.12 2.06 0.09
CA HIS A 195 -1.91 1.81 -1.34
C HIS A 195 -3.18 2.02 -2.16
N THR A 196 -4.29 1.39 -1.75
CA THR A 196 -5.58 1.49 -2.46
C THR A 196 -6.13 2.93 -2.46
N VAL A 197 -6.00 3.64 -1.33
CA VAL A 197 -6.45 5.02 -1.20
C VAL A 197 -5.58 5.96 -2.02
N VAL A 198 -4.25 5.80 -2.01
CA VAL A 198 -3.33 6.57 -2.87
C VAL A 198 -3.68 6.39 -4.34
N GLN A 199 -4.01 5.16 -4.76
CA GLN A 199 -4.46 4.91 -6.13
C GLN A 199 -5.77 5.65 -6.45
N GLY A 200 -6.78 5.57 -5.57
CA GLY A 200 -8.06 6.28 -5.75
C GLY A 200 -7.88 7.78 -5.82
N CYS A 201 -7.10 8.31 -4.88
CA CYS A 201 -6.62 9.66 -4.86
C CYS A 201 -5.99 10.07 -6.22
N CYS A 202 -4.92 9.41 -6.65
CA CYS A 202 -4.20 9.77 -7.88
C CYS A 202 -5.04 9.69 -9.16
N LEU A 203 -6.06 8.82 -9.19
CA LEU A 203 -6.93 8.64 -10.36
C LEU A 203 -8.15 9.57 -10.37
N GLN A 204 -8.62 10.03 -9.21
CA GLN A 204 -9.91 10.71 -9.10
C GLN A 204 -9.83 12.12 -8.48
N THR A 205 -8.63 12.63 -8.18
CA THR A 205 -8.50 13.99 -7.64
C THR A 205 -7.34 14.75 -8.26
N GLU A 206 -7.44 16.09 -8.23
CA GLU A 206 -6.50 16.99 -8.90
C GLU A 206 -5.32 17.46 -7.99
N GLY A 207 -5.18 16.98 -6.74
CA GLY A 207 -4.57 17.81 -5.67
C GLY A 207 -3.64 17.20 -4.60
N LEU A 208 -3.15 15.97 -4.70
CA LEU A 208 -2.77 15.19 -3.49
C LEU A 208 -1.39 15.38 -2.86
N THR A 209 -0.56 16.28 -3.35
CA THR A 209 0.87 15.96 -3.24
C THR A 209 1.54 16.33 -1.95
N HIS A 210 1.16 17.42 -1.28
CA HIS A 210 1.96 17.88 -0.14
C HIS A 210 1.96 16.89 1.03
N THR A 211 0.79 16.34 1.37
CA THR A 211 0.65 15.33 2.44
C THR A 211 1.39 14.04 2.08
N LEU A 212 1.26 13.56 0.84
CA LEU A 212 1.88 12.31 0.39
C LEU A 212 3.41 12.39 0.32
N PHE A 213 3.98 13.51 -0.15
CA PHE A 213 5.43 13.71 -0.12
C PHE A 213 5.98 13.59 1.31
N SER A 214 5.35 14.28 2.27
CA SER A 214 5.75 14.22 3.69
C SER A 214 5.54 12.83 4.29
N PHE A 215 4.41 12.19 3.98
CA PHE A 215 4.08 10.84 4.44
C PHE A 215 5.13 9.83 3.98
N PHE A 216 5.43 9.77 2.68
CA PHE A 216 6.37 8.78 2.14
C PHE A 216 7.80 9.03 2.60
N SER A 217 8.25 10.30 2.67
CA SER A 217 9.52 10.67 3.30
C SER A 217 9.63 10.06 4.70
N LYS A 218 8.66 10.34 5.58
CA LYS A 218 8.67 9.82 6.96
C LYS A 218 8.56 8.30 7.04
N ALA A 219 7.66 7.70 6.28
CA ALA A 219 7.37 6.27 6.33
C ALA A 219 8.56 5.42 5.83
N LEU A 220 9.15 5.82 4.70
CA LEU A 220 10.19 5.02 4.03
C LEU A 220 11.62 5.38 4.47
N ASN A 221 11.85 6.53 5.11
CA ASN A 221 13.11 6.77 5.83
C ASN A 221 13.36 5.74 6.94
N ASN A 222 12.29 5.18 7.51
CA ASN A 222 12.40 4.11 8.50
C ASN A 222 12.37 2.69 7.89
N ALA A 223 12.44 2.55 6.57
CA ALA A 223 12.31 1.25 5.90
C ALA A 223 13.32 0.21 6.41
N ARG A 224 14.55 0.64 6.75
CA ARG A 224 15.59 -0.24 7.31
C ARG A 224 15.20 -0.90 8.65
N LYS A 225 14.27 -0.29 9.39
CA LYS A 225 13.80 -0.73 10.71
C LYS A 225 12.49 -1.53 10.61
N GLU A 226 11.82 -1.53 9.47
CA GLU A 226 10.56 -2.26 9.28
C GLU A 226 10.86 -3.76 9.22
N ARG A 227 10.20 -4.52 10.10
CA ARG A 227 10.42 -5.97 10.23
C ARG A 227 9.51 -6.76 9.30
N GLN A 228 8.37 -6.19 8.94
CA GLN A 228 7.39 -6.82 8.07
C GLN A 228 7.56 -6.31 6.63
N LEU A 229 8.31 -7.03 5.81
CA LEU A 229 8.60 -6.61 4.43
C LEU A 229 7.34 -6.43 3.55
N ALA A 230 6.25 -7.13 3.86
CA ALA A 230 4.96 -6.92 3.21
C ALA A 230 4.41 -5.48 3.41
N VAL A 231 4.77 -4.81 4.52
CA VAL A 231 4.45 -3.39 4.72
C VAL A 231 5.20 -2.53 3.70
N LEU A 232 6.49 -2.79 3.52
CA LEU A 232 7.31 -2.07 2.54
C LEU A 232 6.82 -2.34 1.11
N GLU A 233 6.43 -3.57 0.79
CA GLU A 233 5.87 -3.92 -0.52
C GLU A 233 4.70 -3.01 -0.90
N HIS A 234 3.71 -2.88 -0.01
CA HIS A 234 2.56 -2.03 -0.27
C HIS A 234 2.90 -0.53 -0.25
N LEU A 235 3.82 -0.09 0.60
CA LEU A 235 4.23 1.33 0.65
C LEU A 235 5.03 1.75 -0.58
N VAL A 236 5.93 0.90 -1.08
CA VAL A 236 6.70 1.19 -2.30
C VAL A 236 5.78 1.17 -3.52
N SER A 237 4.84 0.21 -3.58
CA SER A 237 3.81 0.20 -4.63
C SER A 237 2.96 1.48 -4.62
N ALA A 238 2.53 1.92 -3.43
CA ALA A 238 1.82 3.19 -3.26
C ALA A 238 2.68 4.40 -3.66
N LEU A 239 3.97 4.40 -3.31
CA LEU A 239 4.92 5.43 -3.71
C LEU A 239 5.03 5.50 -5.23
N ASN A 240 5.20 4.36 -5.91
CA ASN A 240 5.32 4.32 -7.37
C ASN A 240 4.08 4.89 -8.06
N VAL A 241 2.88 4.55 -7.60
CA VAL A 241 1.63 5.15 -8.10
C VAL A 241 1.64 6.68 -7.91
N PHE A 242 1.99 7.14 -6.72
CA PHE A 242 2.04 8.56 -6.38
C PHE A 242 3.06 9.34 -7.22
N LEU A 243 4.27 8.79 -7.37
CA LEU A 243 5.35 9.44 -8.10
C LEU A 243 5.04 9.52 -9.60
N ARG A 244 4.47 8.46 -10.20
CA ARG A 244 4.02 8.51 -11.61
C ARG A 244 2.99 9.60 -11.83
N ALA A 245 1.98 9.69 -10.97
CA ALA A 245 0.96 10.74 -11.05
C ALA A 245 1.54 12.16 -10.82
N SER A 246 2.65 12.27 -10.08
CA SER A 246 3.27 13.55 -9.74
C SER A 246 4.40 13.98 -10.68
N ALA A 247 4.96 13.05 -11.47
CA ALA A 247 6.17 13.27 -12.26
C ALA A 247 6.05 14.44 -13.23
N MET A 248 4.90 14.57 -13.91
CA MET A 248 4.68 15.61 -14.92
C MET A 248 4.55 17.01 -14.33
N ASN A 249 3.88 17.14 -13.18
CA ASN A 249 3.52 18.45 -12.62
C ASN A 249 4.47 18.91 -11.50
N ARG A 250 5.16 17.99 -10.84
CA ARG A 250 5.94 18.25 -9.62
C ARG A 250 7.29 17.52 -9.66
N ARG A 251 7.88 17.40 -10.85
CA ARG A 251 9.16 16.76 -11.14
C ARG A 251 10.24 17.01 -10.09
N VAL A 252 10.52 18.29 -9.77
CA VAL A 252 11.55 18.68 -8.79
C VAL A 252 11.32 18.02 -7.41
N ARG A 253 10.06 17.95 -6.97
CA ARG A 253 9.72 17.31 -5.69
C ARG A 253 9.81 15.79 -5.76
N VAL A 254 9.49 15.20 -6.91
CA VAL A 254 9.69 13.77 -7.16
C VAL A 254 11.17 13.42 -7.09
N CYS A 255 12.04 14.19 -7.76
CA CYS A 255 13.50 14.03 -7.68
C CYS A 255 14.01 14.15 -6.24
N ARG A 256 13.64 15.22 -5.53
CA ARG A 256 13.99 15.42 -4.10
C ARG A 256 13.64 14.21 -3.23
N LEU A 257 12.39 13.76 -3.30
CA LEU A 257 11.93 12.61 -2.50
C LEU A 257 12.64 11.32 -2.95
N GLY A 258 12.88 11.16 -4.25
CA GLY A 258 13.65 10.07 -4.81
C GLY A 258 15.06 9.99 -4.22
N GLU A 259 15.82 11.08 -4.32
CA GLU A 259 17.17 11.21 -3.77
C GLU A 259 17.23 10.98 -2.25
N GLU A 260 16.18 11.38 -1.53
CA GLU A 260 16.04 11.12 -0.09
C GLU A 260 15.88 9.63 0.21
N LEU A 261 14.97 8.95 -0.50
CA LEU A 261 14.61 7.56 -0.23
C LEU A 261 15.55 6.53 -0.86
N PHE A 262 16.33 6.94 -1.87
CA PHE A 262 17.12 6.04 -2.71
C PHE A 262 18.02 5.08 -1.92
N SER A 263 18.80 5.62 -0.98
CA SER A 263 19.72 4.81 -0.15
C SER A 263 18.99 3.85 0.80
N SER A 264 17.74 4.18 1.18
CA SER A 264 16.92 3.28 2.00
C SER A 264 16.35 2.15 1.15
N MET A 265 15.86 2.45 -0.06
CA MET A 265 15.36 1.43 -1.00
C MET A 265 16.48 0.48 -1.44
N LEU A 266 17.67 1.00 -1.72
CA LEU A 266 18.84 0.19 -2.09
C LEU A 266 19.29 -0.73 -0.94
N TYR A 267 19.18 -0.27 0.31
CA TYR A 267 19.42 -1.12 1.48
C TYR A 267 18.40 -2.25 1.58
N VAL A 268 17.09 -1.95 1.42
CA VAL A 268 16.03 -2.96 1.44
C VAL A 268 16.30 -4.01 0.37
N TRP A 269 16.59 -3.58 -0.86
CA TRP A 269 16.95 -4.45 -1.99
C TRP A 269 18.10 -5.40 -1.67
N ALA A 270 19.25 -4.82 -1.26
CA ALA A 270 20.50 -5.56 -1.17
C ALA A 270 20.65 -6.37 0.13
N GLN A 271 20.06 -5.91 1.24
CA GLN A 271 20.37 -6.42 2.58
C GLN A 271 19.19 -7.13 3.27
N MET A 272 17.95 -6.77 2.94
CA MET A 272 16.78 -7.26 3.69
C MET A 272 16.12 -8.51 3.09
N ARG A 273 16.69 -9.09 2.03
CA ARG A 273 16.15 -10.28 1.32
C ARG A 273 14.65 -10.14 0.98
N PRO A 274 14.26 -9.10 0.21
CA PRO A 274 12.86 -8.83 -0.12
C PRO A 274 12.21 -9.95 -0.95
N SER A 275 10.87 -10.00 -0.92
CA SER A 275 10.07 -10.85 -1.80
C SER A 275 10.33 -10.49 -3.27
N PRO A 276 10.08 -11.40 -4.23
CA PRO A 276 10.16 -11.07 -5.65
C PRO A 276 9.29 -9.87 -6.04
N THR A 277 8.10 -9.75 -5.45
CA THR A 277 7.18 -8.62 -5.67
C THR A 277 7.75 -7.31 -5.14
N LEU A 278 8.28 -7.27 -3.91
CA LEU A 278 8.92 -6.07 -3.38
C LEU A 278 10.18 -5.71 -4.18
N LYS A 279 10.93 -6.70 -4.69
CA LYS A 279 12.03 -6.45 -5.63
C LYS A 279 11.53 -5.71 -6.88
N GLU A 280 10.48 -6.19 -7.53
CA GLU A 280 9.91 -5.53 -8.71
C GLU A 280 9.48 -4.08 -8.42
N GLU A 281 8.84 -3.83 -7.28
CA GLU A 281 8.43 -2.48 -6.88
C GLU A 281 9.63 -1.55 -6.63
N ILE A 282 10.72 -2.07 -6.07
CA ILE A 282 11.95 -1.28 -5.88
C ILE A 282 12.65 -0.99 -7.22
N VAL A 283 12.68 -1.96 -8.15
CA VAL A 283 13.20 -1.76 -9.52
C VAL A 283 12.40 -0.68 -10.23
N GLU A 284 11.08 -0.72 -10.13
CA GLU A 284 10.21 0.29 -10.70
C GLU A 284 10.43 1.67 -10.08
N PHE A 285 10.65 1.75 -8.77
CA PHE A 285 11.04 2.98 -8.11
C PHE A 285 12.33 3.55 -8.72
N PHE A 286 13.37 2.73 -8.90
CA PHE A 286 14.63 3.18 -9.50
C PHE A 286 14.46 3.61 -10.96
N ASN A 287 13.73 2.84 -11.77
CA ASN A 287 13.42 3.19 -13.16
C ASN A 287 12.73 4.55 -13.24
N LEU A 288 11.73 4.78 -12.37
CA LEU A 288 11.06 6.07 -12.31
C LEU A 288 12.02 7.20 -11.92
N GLN A 289 12.92 6.98 -10.95
CA GLN A 289 13.92 7.99 -10.61
C GLN A 289 14.86 8.28 -11.78
N LEU A 290 15.39 7.27 -12.47
CA LEU A 290 16.25 7.48 -13.63
C LEU A 290 15.55 8.32 -14.71
N ARG A 291 14.30 7.98 -15.03
CA ARG A 291 13.51 8.69 -16.06
C ARG A 291 13.15 10.11 -15.63
N VAL A 292 12.75 10.34 -14.38
CA VAL A 292 12.35 11.67 -13.92
C VAL A 292 13.58 12.58 -13.75
N HIS A 293 14.74 12.05 -13.37
CA HIS A 293 15.99 12.82 -13.35
C HIS A 293 16.49 13.12 -14.77
N HIS A 294 16.33 12.20 -15.72
CA HIS A 294 16.84 12.31 -17.10
C HIS A 294 15.80 11.93 -18.16
N PRO A 295 14.75 12.73 -18.39
CA PRO A 295 13.60 12.35 -19.25
C PRO A 295 13.95 12.19 -20.74
N LYS A 296 15.14 12.62 -21.17
CA LYS A 296 15.66 12.44 -22.54
C LYS A 296 16.85 11.48 -22.61
N GLY A 297 17.10 10.70 -21.56
CA GLY A 297 18.30 9.85 -21.46
C GLY A 297 19.61 10.65 -21.43
N ALA A 298 19.52 11.95 -21.11
CA ALA A 298 20.64 12.87 -21.10
C ALA A 298 21.68 12.45 -20.06
N LYS A 299 22.95 12.30 -20.46
CA LYS A 299 24.07 12.16 -19.51
C LYS A 299 24.52 13.51 -18.92
N THR A 300 24.13 14.62 -19.54
CA THR A 300 24.65 15.96 -19.23
C THR A 300 23.59 16.85 -18.59
N GLN A 301 24.02 17.73 -17.69
CA GLN A 301 23.15 18.63 -16.93
C GLN A 301 22.32 19.58 -17.81
N GLU A 302 22.83 19.94 -18.99
CA GLU A 302 22.29 21.01 -19.85
C GLU A 302 21.05 20.59 -20.67
N THR A 303 20.75 19.30 -20.80
CA THR A 303 19.72 18.80 -21.74
C THR A 303 18.38 18.45 -21.05
N GLY A 304 18.05 19.19 -19.99
CA GLY A 304 16.81 19.02 -19.22
C GLY A 304 16.91 18.00 -18.09
N ALA A 305 18.12 17.59 -17.76
CA ALA A 305 18.44 16.78 -16.59
C ALA A 305 18.23 17.59 -15.30
N HIS A 306 17.83 16.94 -14.21
CA HIS A 306 17.64 17.62 -12.93
C HIS A 306 18.05 16.71 -11.77
N ALA A 307 18.82 17.24 -10.83
CA ALA A 307 19.04 16.70 -9.50
C ALA A 307 19.09 17.90 -8.54
N GLU A 308 18.67 17.68 -7.30
CA GLU A 308 18.79 18.69 -6.25
C GLU A 308 20.24 18.80 -5.77
N ASP A 309 20.92 17.66 -5.63
CA ASP A 309 22.36 17.58 -5.40
C ASP A 309 22.97 16.60 -6.40
N TRP A 310 23.68 17.14 -7.40
CA TRP A 310 24.31 16.36 -8.46
C TRP A 310 25.38 15.39 -7.94
N ALA A 311 26.17 15.79 -6.95
CA ALA A 311 27.21 14.94 -6.40
C ALA A 311 26.58 13.75 -5.63
N LYS A 312 25.52 14.04 -4.86
CA LYS A 312 24.73 13.00 -4.19
C LYS A 312 24.07 12.07 -5.20
N TRP A 313 23.37 12.61 -6.21
CA TRP A 313 22.71 11.82 -7.24
C TRP A 313 23.68 10.90 -7.97
N GLN A 314 24.83 11.42 -8.39
CA GLN A 314 25.89 10.63 -9.03
C GLN A 314 26.40 9.51 -8.11
N SER A 315 26.60 9.79 -6.81
CA SER A 315 26.96 8.76 -5.83
C SER A 315 25.87 7.69 -5.68
N LEU A 316 24.59 8.06 -5.72
CA LEU A 316 23.47 7.11 -5.68
C LEU A 316 23.47 6.19 -6.91
N LEU A 317 23.74 6.73 -8.10
CA LEU A 317 23.83 5.95 -9.33
C LEU A 317 24.97 4.93 -9.29
N TYR A 318 26.16 5.32 -8.81
CA TYR A 318 27.27 4.38 -8.67
C TYR A 318 26.94 3.22 -7.72
N ASN A 319 26.29 3.53 -6.59
CA ASN A 319 25.86 2.51 -5.64
C ASN A 319 24.78 1.58 -6.23
N LEU A 320 23.87 2.11 -7.05
CA LEU A 320 22.88 1.29 -7.75
C LEU A 320 23.54 0.38 -8.78
N TYR A 321 24.48 0.89 -9.57
CA TYR A 321 25.22 0.09 -10.55
C TYR A 321 25.95 -1.10 -9.89
N ASP A 322 26.73 -0.89 -8.82
CA ASP A 322 27.40 -2.01 -8.12
C ASP A 322 26.41 -3.03 -7.55
N ALA A 323 25.26 -2.56 -7.05
CA ALA A 323 24.21 -3.45 -6.55
C ALA A 323 23.55 -4.27 -7.68
N LEU A 324 23.36 -3.68 -8.87
CA LEU A 324 22.81 -4.37 -10.04
C LEU A 324 23.79 -5.41 -10.59
N VAL A 325 25.07 -5.05 -10.75
CA VAL A 325 26.14 -5.99 -11.14
C VAL A 325 26.22 -7.16 -10.17
N SER A 326 26.09 -6.89 -8.87
CA SER A 326 26.06 -7.92 -7.83
C SER A 326 24.82 -8.81 -7.93
N GLU A 327 23.63 -8.27 -8.23
CA GLU A 327 22.42 -9.07 -8.44
C GLU A 327 22.55 -9.96 -9.69
N ILE A 328 23.03 -9.41 -10.81
CA ILE A 328 23.27 -10.16 -12.05
C ILE A 328 24.21 -11.33 -11.79
N SER A 329 25.32 -11.07 -11.08
CA SER A 329 26.26 -12.11 -10.68
C SER A 329 25.61 -13.20 -9.81
N GLN A 330 24.68 -12.84 -8.92
CA GLN A 330 23.93 -13.80 -8.10
C GLN A 330 22.93 -14.63 -8.93
N ILE A 331 22.31 -14.03 -9.95
CA ILE A 331 21.42 -14.74 -10.88
C ILE A 331 22.25 -15.77 -11.66
N SER A 332 23.39 -15.36 -12.20
CA SER A 332 24.35 -16.24 -12.88
C SER A 332 24.81 -17.38 -11.99
N SER A 333 25.22 -17.09 -10.75
CA SER A 333 25.71 -18.11 -9.83
C SER A 333 24.63 -19.12 -9.45
N ARG A 334 23.38 -18.68 -9.26
CA ARG A 334 22.26 -19.60 -8.96
C ARG A 334 21.95 -20.52 -10.13
N GLY A 335 22.03 -20.01 -11.36
CA GLY A 335 21.83 -20.80 -12.59
C GLY A 335 22.73 -22.03 -12.65
N LYS A 336 24.00 -21.90 -12.22
CA LYS A 336 25.01 -22.98 -12.24
C LYS A 336 24.63 -24.22 -11.42
N TYR A 337 23.75 -24.09 -10.42
CA TYR A 337 23.33 -25.18 -9.54
C TYR A 337 21.94 -25.74 -9.83
N VAL A 338 21.26 -25.24 -10.86
CA VAL A 338 19.92 -25.74 -11.24
C VAL A 338 20.07 -26.89 -12.23
N THR A 339 19.59 -28.06 -11.85
CA THR A 339 19.44 -29.20 -12.76
C THR A 339 18.15 -29.07 -13.57
N GLY A 340 18.23 -29.13 -14.89
CA GLY A 340 17.10 -29.03 -15.82
C GLY A 340 17.11 -27.77 -16.72
N SER A 341 16.30 -27.78 -17.77
CA SER A 341 16.21 -26.74 -18.82
C SER A 341 15.51 -25.44 -18.36
N ARG A 342 15.90 -24.87 -17.21
CA ARG A 342 15.34 -23.59 -16.76
C ARG A 342 16.10 -22.43 -17.40
N HIS A 343 15.34 -21.50 -17.97
CA HIS A 343 15.85 -20.27 -18.58
C HIS A 343 16.55 -19.37 -17.55
N ILE A 344 17.77 -18.93 -17.86
CA ILE A 344 18.53 -17.87 -17.17
C ILE A 344 18.02 -16.51 -17.65
N ALA A 345 16.70 -16.32 -17.65
CA ALA A 345 16.09 -15.09 -18.12
C ALA A 345 16.13 -14.08 -16.98
N VAL A 346 16.97 -13.05 -17.10
CA VAL A 346 16.85 -11.84 -16.28
C VAL A 346 15.49 -11.21 -16.61
N LYS A 347 14.80 -10.68 -15.59
CA LYS A 347 13.53 -10.00 -15.80
C LYS A 347 13.74 -8.72 -16.61
N GLU A 348 12.81 -8.45 -17.52
CA GLU A 348 12.85 -7.32 -18.46
C GLU A 348 13.07 -5.98 -17.76
N ASN A 349 12.35 -5.69 -16.68
CA ASN A 349 12.50 -4.45 -15.91
C ASN A 349 13.90 -4.27 -15.27
N LEU A 350 14.57 -5.37 -14.91
CA LEU A 350 15.93 -5.34 -14.37
C LEU A 350 16.97 -5.18 -15.49
N ILE A 351 16.70 -5.77 -16.66
CA ILE A 351 17.49 -5.56 -17.88
C ILE A 351 17.45 -4.08 -18.26
N GLU A 352 16.25 -3.51 -18.39
CA GLU A 352 16.04 -2.09 -18.69
C GLU A 352 16.74 -1.18 -17.68
N LEU A 353 16.54 -1.40 -16.38
CA LEU A 353 17.17 -0.60 -15.33
C LEU A 353 18.71 -0.63 -15.43
N THR A 354 19.27 -1.81 -15.73
CA THR A 354 20.73 -1.96 -15.85
C THR A 354 21.24 -1.28 -17.12
N ALA A 355 20.52 -1.40 -18.23
CA ALA A 355 20.88 -0.71 -19.47
C ALA A 355 20.82 0.82 -19.29
N ASP A 356 19.75 1.34 -18.70
CA ASP A 356 19.56 2.77 -18.44
C ASP A 356 20.68 3.35 -17.55
N ILE A 357 21.09 2.63 -16.51
CA ILE A 357 22.18 3.12 -15.65
C ILE A 357 23.54 3.06 -16.34
N CYS A 358 23.81 2.03 -17.15
CA CYS A 358 25.00 1.95 -17.98
C CYS A 358 25.02 3.11 -19.00
N HIS A 359 23.89 3.42 -19.63
CA HIS A 359 23.76 4.61 -20.48
C HIS A 359 24.09 5.88 -19.72
N GLN A 360 23.57 6.07 -18.51
CA GLN A 360 23.85 7.30 -17.74
C GLN A 360 25.31 7.39 -17.28
N LEU A 361 25.93 6.28 -16.89
CA LEU A 361 27.26 6.28 -16.25
C LEU A 361 28.44 6.07 -17.20
N PHE A 362 28.28 5.32 -18.29
CA PHE A 362 29.43 4.93 -19.11
C PHE A 362 29.92 6.12 -19.95
N GLY A 363 31.20 6.46 -19.75
CA GLY A 363 31.94 7.40 -20.58
C GLY A 363 32.58 6.74 -21.80
N LYS A 364 33.35 7.52 -22.55
CA LYS A 364 34.22 6.99 -23.62
C LYS A 364 35.39 6.18 -23.06
N GLU A 365 35.85 6.54 -21.86
CA GLU A 365 36.96 5.90 -21.17
C GLU A 365 36.46 5.12 -19.96
N THR A 366 37.16 4.02 -19.64
CA THR A 366 36.90 3.23 -18.44
C THR A 366 37.35 4.01 -17.22
N GLN A 367 36.44 4.19 -16.27
CA GLN A 367 36.67 4.92 -15.03
C GLN A 367 36.70 3.94 -13.86
N VAL A 368 37.65 4.18 -12.96
CA VAL A 368 37.78 3.45 -11.71
C VAL A 368 37.53 4.43 -10.58
N LEU A 369 36.50 4.19 -9.79
CA LEU A 369 36.07 5.09 -8.71
C LEU A 369 36.05 4.37 -7.37
N GLU A 370 36.53 5.02 -6.32
CA GLU A 370 36.26 4.56 -4.95
C GLU A 370 34.91 5.11 -4.49
N VAL A 371 33.96 4.21 -4.23
CA VAL A 371 32.62 4.60 -3.81
C VAL A 371 32.37 4.14 -2.38
N THR A 372 31.82 5.06 -1.60
CA THR A 372 31.34 4.77 -0.26
C THR A 372 29.92 4.24 -0.35
N HIS A 373 29.70 3.01 0.11
CA HIS A 373 28.38 2.40 0.12
C HIS A 373 27.53 3.03 1.24
N THR A 374 26.82 4.11 0.90
CA THR A 374 25.95 4.84 1.83
C THR A 374 24.79 4.00 2.36
N TYR A 375 24.35 3.01 1.57
CA TYR A 375 23.31 2.07 1.98
C TYR A 375 23.80 1.05 3.01
N LEU A 376 25.08 0.64 3.00
CA LEU A 376 25.63 -0.35 3.95
C LEU A 376 25.87 0.19 5.37
N LYS A 377 25.71 1.50 5.62
CA LYS A 377 25.77 2.06 6.98
C LYS A 377 24.63 1.47 7.82
N GLY A 378 24.96 0.58 8.75
CA GLY A 378 24.00 -0.03 9.66
C GLY A 378 23.32 1.03 10.54
N ALA A 379 22.05 0.78 10.90
CA ALA A 379 21.28 1.63 11.82
C ALA A 379 21.71 1.42 13.30
N GLY A 380 23.02 1.42 13.57
CA GLY A 380 23.58 1.43 14.92
C GLY A 380 23.56 2.86 15.46
N ARG A 381 23.13 3.01 16.72
CA ARG A 381 23.15 4.24 17.52
C ARG A 381 24.40 5.08 17.27
N ASP A 382 24.25 6.39 17.37
CA ASP A 382 25.31 7.38 17.57
C ASP A 382 26.24 6.93 18.71
N SER A 383 27.24 6.14 18.34
CA SER A 383 28.36 5.76 19.18
C SER A 383 29.58 6.44 18.57
N PRO A 384 30.46 7.09 19.34
CA PRO A 384 31.57 7.90 18.79
C PRO A 384 32.63 7.10 18.00
N GLN A 385 32.47 5.78 17.91
CA GLN A 385 33.33 4.89 17.15
C GLN A 385 32.54 4.32 15.97
N GLY A 386 32.57 5.06 14.85
CA GLY A 386 31.97 4.65 13.59
C GLY A 386 32.61 3.37 13.05
N THR A 387 31.79 2.40 12.65
CA THR A 387 32.26 1.30 11.81
C THR A 387 32.77 1.87 10.48
N PRO A 388 33.97 1.49 10.01
CA PRO A 388 34.55 2.07 8.81
C PRO A 388 33.63 1.79 7.62
N SER A 389 33.34 2.83 6.83
CA SER A 389 32.63 2.66 5.57
C SER A 389 33.43 1.72 4.68
N LYS A 390 32.86 0.57 4.29
CA LYS A 390 33.46 -0.27 3.26
C LYS A 390 33.49 0.54 1.97
N ARG A 391 34.68 1.03 1.61
CA ARG A 391 34.96 1.62 0.30
C ARG A 391 35.21 0.47 -0.66
N ARG A 392 34.52 0.48 -1.79
CA ARG A 392 34.75 -0.50 -2.85
C ARG A 392 35.15 0.25 -4.11
N ARG A 393 36.12 -0.32 -4.82
CA ARG A 393 36.48 0.10 -6.17
C ARG A 393 35.37 -0.36 -7.11
N ILE A 394 34.70 0.59 -7.76
CA ILE A 394 33.72 0.35 -8.82
C ILE A 394 34.39 0.71 -10.13
N GLU A 395 34.33 -0.19 -11.09
CA GLU A 395 34.77 0.06 -12.45
C GLU A 395 33.54 0.42 -13.27
N LEU A 396 33.66 1.38 -14.18
CA LEU A 396 32.61 1.84 -15.07
C LEU A 396 33.16 1.93 -16.49
N GLY A 397 32.47 1.34 -17.46
CA GLY A 397 32.87 1.46 -18.86
C GLY A 397 32.44 0.26 -19.70
N TRP A 398 32.50 0.46 -21.01
CA TRP A 398 32.21 -0.58 -22.01
C TRP A 398 33.14 -1.79 -21.91
N ASP A 399 34.35 -1.61 -21.37
CA ASP A 399 35.29 -2.70 -21.17
C ASP A 399 34.74 -3.76 -20.20
N ILE A 400 33.94 -3.36 -19.21
CA ILE A 400 33.35 -4.30 -18.24
C ILE A 400 32.30 -5.19 -18.91
N VAL A 401 31.47 -4.60 -19.77
CA VAL A 401 30.51 -5.37 -20.57
C VAL A 401 31.26 -6.33 -21.48
N ARG A 402 32.33 -5.87 -22.13
CA ARG A 402 33.18 -6.71 -22.98
C ARG A 402 33.80 -7.87 -22.20
N ASP A 403 34.26 -7.63 -20.98
CA ASP A 403 34.85 -8.64 -20.10
C ASP A 403 33.81 -9.70 -19.71
N HIS A 404 32.59 -9.27 -19.36
CA HIS A 404 31.49 -10.20 -19.05
C HIS A 404 30.97 -11.01 -20.26
N LEU A 405 31.29 -10.57 -21.48
CA LEU A 405 30.91 -11.24 -22.73
C LEU A 405 32.04 -12.09 -23.34
N GLN A 406 33.14 -12.32 -22.61
CA GLN A 406 34.23 -13.15 -23.12
C GLN A 406 33.77 -14.61 -23.34
N PRO A 407 34.13 -15.24 -24.48
CA PRO A 407 33.74 -16.63 -24.79
C PRO A 407 34.23 -17.67 -23.77
N SER A 408 35.22 -17.33 -22.94
CA SER A 408 35.73 -18.18 -21.87
C SER A 408 34.80 -18.28 -20.66
N HIS A 409 33.79 -17.41 -20.56
CA HIS A 409 32.81 -17.45 -19.48
C HIS A 409 31.73 -18.52 -19.74
N SER A 410 31.08 -18.97 -18.67
CA SER A 410 29.98 -19.92 -18.80
C SER A 410 28.74 -19.24 -19.36
N ASP A 411 27.87 -19.97 -20.07
CA ASP A 411 26.58 -19.45 -20.56
C ASP A 411 25.75 -18.78 -19.46
N PHE A 412 25.83 -19.31 -18.23
CA PHE A 412 25.18 -18.74 -17.04
C PHE A 412 25.66 -17.33 -16.70
N ASP A 413 26.91 -17.01 -17.00
CA ASP A 413 27.49 -15.69 -16.80
C ASP A 413 27.26 -14.78 -18.02
N ILE A 414 27.33 -15.33 -19.24
CA ILE A 414 27.23 -14.57 -20.49
C ILE A 414 25.78 -14.14 -20.80
N ILE A 415 24.80 -15.04 -20.65
CA ILE A 415 23.41 -14.79 -21.07
C ILE A 415 22.80 -13.54 -20.42
N PRO A 416 22.90 -13.31 -19.10
CA PRO A 416 22.41 -12.08 -18.48
C PRO A 416 22.98 -10.80 -19.10
N TRP A 417 24.29 -10.79 -19.36
CA TRP A 417 24.97 -9.64 -19.95
C TRP A 417 24.65 -9.47 -21.44
N LEU A 418 24.39 -10.55 -22.18
CA LEU A 418 23.86 -10.46 -23.54
C LEU A 418 22.47 -9.83 -23.57
N GLN A 419 21.58 -10.22 -22.65
CA GLN A 419 20.25 -9.62 -22.53
C GLN A 419 20.31 -8.13 -22.19
N ILE A 420 21.23 -7.72 -21.32
CA ILE A 420 21.45 -6.30 -20.99
C ILE A 420 22.05 -5.55 -22.17
N THR A 421 23.05 -6.15 -22.84
CA THR A 421 23.72 -5.51 -23.97
C THR A 421 22.78 -5.31 -25.15
N SER A 422 21.85 -6.23 -25.41
CA SER A 422 20.89 -6.07 -26.51
C SER A 422 20.01 -4.83 -26.35
N VAL A 423 19.59 -4.51 -25.11
CA VAL A 423 18.87 -3.27 -24.77
C VAL A 423 19.80 -2.07 -24.74
N LEU A 424 21.02 -2.23 -24.22
CA LEU A 424 22.00 -1.15 -24.15
C LEU A 424 22.43 -0.63 -25.53
N VAL A 425 22.51 -1.49 -26.55
CA VAL A 425 22.89 -1.06 -27.91
C VAL A 425 21.70 -0.62 -28.77
N HIS A 426 20.48 -1.01 -28.39
CA HIS A 426 19.23 -0.55 -28.99
C HIS A 426 18.51 0.32 -27.98
N PRO A 427 18.84 1.62 -27.86
CA PRO A 427 18.16 2.49 -26.92
C PRO A 427 16.66 2.42 -27.19
N SER A 428 15.91 1.93 -26.21
CA SER A 428 14.46 2.03 -26.18
C SER A 428 14.12 3.50 -26.44
N THR A 429 13.37 3.76 -27.51
CA THR A 429 12.78 5.09 -27.74
C THR A 429 11.81 5.35 -26.59
N HIS A 430 12.28 6.05 -25.55
CA HIS A 430 11.49 6.47 -24.39
C HIS A 430 10.80 7.81 -24.64
#